data_AF-A0A3M7MG06-F1
#
_entry.id   AF-A0A3M7MG06-F1
#
_cell.length_a   1.000
_cell.length_b   1.000
_cell.length_c   1.000
_cell.angle_alpha   90.00
_cell.angle_beta   90.00
_cell.angle_gamma   90.00
#
_symmetry.space_group_name_H-M   'P 1'
#
loop_
_entity.id
_entity.type
_entity.pdbx_description
1 polymer ?
#
loop_
_entity_poly.entity_id
_entity_poly.type
_entity_poly.pdbx_seq_one_letter_code
_entity_poly.pdbx_strand_id
1 'polypeptide(L)'
;MPAPATLHARGDETCTPVSYTISDYTLTTSPTSGAVNFTIKSLFSIGSLNDSVQSGAHCSASGTSVPNSNECQVANRRLLFDLRGPQDQAYYQITHTWSCNGGTWMSGNAVKIDPLNCYTEGNNRVCTGGPQTFAPQNVRKICSTPTC
;
A
#
# COMPACT_ATOMS: atom_id res chain seq x y z
N MET A 1 45.97 17.05 -9.43
CA MET A 1 45.22 15.80 -9.17
C MET A 1 43.76 16.17 -9.02
N PRO A 2 42.88 15.85 -9.98
CA PRO A 2 41.45 16.10 -9.82
C PRO A 2 40.90 15.15 -8.77
N ALA A 3 40.12 15.68 -7.82
CA ALA A 3 39.44 14.90 -6.80
C ALA A 3 38.43 13.93 -7.46
N PRO A 4 38.22 12.73 -6.89
CA PRO A 4 37.20 11.82 -7.39
C PRO A 4 35.85 12.51 -7.31
N ALA A 5 35.14 12.57 -8.45
CA ALA A 5 33.76 12.98 -8.48
C ALA A 5 32.98 12.05 -7.55
N THR A 6 32.44 12.59 -6.46
CA THR A 6 31.43 11.91 -5.67
C THR A 6 30.25 11.67 -6.60
N LEU A 7 30.06 10.41 -7.01
CA LEU A 7 28.81 9.94 -7.57
C LEU A 7 27.72 10.35 -6.59
N HIS A 8 26.93 11.37 -6.93
CA HIS A 8 25.68 11.61 -6.26
C HIS A 8 24.89 10.31 -6.41
N ALA A 9 24.68 9.58 -5.32
CA ALA A 9 23.59 8.63 -5.26
C ALA A 9 22.36 9.38 -5.76
N ARG A 10 21.70 8.89 -6.81
CA ARG A 10 20.51 9.55 -7.36
C ARG A 10 19.57 9.81 -6.19
N GLY A 11 19.38 11.07 -5.80
CA GLY A 11 18.64 11.42 -4.58
C GLY A 11 17.23 10.80 -4.53
N ASP A 12 16.71 10.42 -5.69
CA ASP A 12 15.47 9.70 -5.90
C ASP A 12 15.43 8.31 -5.25
N GLU A 13 16.54 7.55 -5.23
CA GLU A 13 16.57 6.19 -4.67
C GLU A 13 16.28 6.19 -3.16
N THR A 14 16.75 7.21 -2.44
CA THR A 14 16.46 7.38 -1.01
C THR A 14 15.01 7.72 -0.72
N CYS A 15 14.32 8.32 -1.70
CA CYS A 15 12.90 8.65 -1.62
C CYS A 15 11.99 7.51 -2.06
N THR A 16 12.56 6.37 -2.48
CA THR A 16 11.78 5.19 -2.85
C THR A 16 11.71 4.20 -1.68
N PRO A 17 10.53 3.68 -1.34
CA PRO A 17 10.45 2.53 -0.46
C PRO A 17 11.26 1.38 -1.07
N VAL A 18 11.80 0.51 -0.23
CA VAL A 18 12.43 -0.74 -0.62
C VAL A 18 11.38 -1.85 -0.68
N SER A 19 10.41 -1.82 0.22
CA SER A 19 9.35 -2.81 0.29
C SER A 19 8.11 -2.27 1.00
N TYR A 20 6.99 -2.92 0.73
CA TYR A 20 5.78 -2.84 1.54
C TYR A 20 5.48 -4.20 2.14
N THR A 21 4.92 -4.22 3.34
CA THR A 21 4.43 -5.44 4.00
C THR A 21 2.97 -5.23 4.39
N ILE A 22 2.10 -6.10 3.91
CA ILE A 22 0.71 -6.22 4.38
C ILE A 22 0.67 -7.31 5.46
N SER A 23 0.02 -7.04 6.60
CA SER A 23 -0.19 -7.98 7.70
C SER A 23 -1.64 -7.95 8.17
N ASP A 24 -2.02 -8.94 8.99
CA ASP A 24 -3.31 -9.01 9.67
C ASP A 24 -4.51 -8.94 8.70
N TYR A 25 -4.33 -9.46 7.48
CA TYR A 25 -5.35 -9.38 6.46
C TYR A 25 -6.53 -10.29 6.83
N THR A 26 -7.72 -9.70 6.85
CA THR A 26 -9.00 -10.39 7.03
C THR A 26 -10.01 -9.84 6.03
N LEU A 27 -10.67 -10.74 5.32
CA LEU A 27 -11.79 -10.44 4.43
C LEU A 27 -12.98 -11.29 4.85
N THR A 28 -14.06 -10.63 5.26
CA THR A 28 -15.34 -11.25 5.56
C THR A 28 -16.33 -10.88 4.48
N THR A 29 -16.90 -11.87 3.81
CA THR A 29 -17.89 -11.69 2.76
C THR A 29 -19.15 -12.50 3.07
N SER A 30 -20.29 -11.98 2.69
CA SER A 30 -21.59 -12.66 2.76
C SER A 30 -22.39 -12.32 1.49
N PRO A 31 -23.56 -12.93 1.28
CA PRO A 31 -24.42 -12.56 0.15
C PRO A 31 -24.86 -11.08 0.12
N THR A 32 -24.78 -10.38 1.26
CA THR A 32 -25.27 -9.00 1.42
C THR A 32 -24.23 -8.02 1.95
N SER A 33 -23.00 -8.47 2.23
CA SER A 33 -21.96 -7.62 2.80
C SER A 33 -20.54 -8.05 2.42
N GLY A 34 -19.63 -7.09 2.43
CA GLY A 34 -18.19 -7.30 2.35
C GLY A 34 -17.49 -6.38 3.34
N ALA A 35 -16.52 -6.91 4.07
CA ALA A 35 -15.67 -6.17 4.98
C ALA A 35 -14.23 -6.65 4.85
N VAL A 36 -13.30 -5.73 4.70
CA VAL A 36 -11.87 -6.01 4.62
C VAL A 36 -11.14 -5.22 5.70
N ASN A 37 -10.10 -5.83 6.26
CA ASN A 37 -9.20 -5.23 7.23
C ASN A 37 -7.77 -5.72 6.95
N PHE A 38 -6.79 -4.84 6.98
CA PHE A 38 -5.36 -5.20 6.99
C PHE A 38 -4.51 -4.04 7.48
N THR A 39 -3.29 -4.33 7.88
CA THR A 39 -2.26 -3.31 8.14
C THR A 39 -1.26 -3.32 7.00
N ILE A 40 -0.79 -2.14 6.56
CA ILE A 40 0.33 -2.04 5.62
C ILE A 40 1.43 -1.15 6.17
N LYS A 41 2.67 -1.60 6.01
CA LYS A 41 3.87 -0.90 6.44
C LYS A 41 4.82 -0.68 5.27
N SER A 42 5.36 0.52 5.14
CA SER A 42 6.42 0.85 4.19
C SER A 42 7.78 0.72 4.85
N LEU A 43 8.79 0.31 4.07
CA LEU A 43 10.19 0.29 4.49
C LEU A 43 11.01 1.09 3.49
N PHE A 44 11.88 1.95 3.98
CA PHE A 44 12.83 2.73 3.18
C PHE A 44 14.27 2.34 3.54
N SER A 45 15.20 2.56 2.61
CA SER A 45 16.62 2.20 2.76
C SER A 45 17.36 3.13 3.71
N ILE A 46 16.94 4.39 3.75
CA ILE A 46 17.27 5.36 4.79
C ILE A 46 16.16 5.36 5.85
N GLY A 47 16.48 5.77 7.08
CA GLY A 47 15.59 5.71 8.26
C GLY A 47 14.29 6.52 8.15
N SER A 48 13.97 7.33 9.16
CA SER A 48 12.67 8.02 9.24
C SER A 48 12.51 9.06 8.12
N LEU A 49 11.66 8.75 7.14
CA LEU A 49 11.12 9.72 6.20
C LEU A 49 9.79 10.24 6.76
N ASN A 50 9.31 11.37 6.24
CA ASN A 50 7.98 11.87 6.62
C ASN A 50 6.88 11.07 5.91
N ASP A 51 6.74 9.81 6.33
CA ASP A 51 5.76 8.85 5.87
C ASP A 51 5.07 8.16 7.04
N SER A 52 3.77 8.40 7.19
CA SER A 52 2.92 7.79 8.22
C SER A 52 2.72 6.27 8.01
N VAL A 53 3.04 5.74 6.84
CA VAL A 53 2.93 4.29 6.58
C VAL A 53 4.13 3.52 7.15
N GLN A 54 5.25 4.18 7.47
CA GLN A 54 6.42 3.51 8.08
C GLN A 54 6.12 2.93 9.46
N SER A 55 5.17 3.50 10.21
CA SER A 55 4.73 2.97 11.51
C SER A 55 3.70 1.85 11.42
N GLY A 56 3.19 1.56 10.22
CA GLY A 56 2.03 0.71 10.01
C GLY A 56 0.74 1.53 9.94
N ALA A 57 0.01 1.36 8.84
CA ALA A 57 -1.25 2.01 8.56
C ALA A 57 -2.37 0.97 8.51
N HIS A 58 -3.43 1.21 9.28
CA HIS A 58 -4.58 0.32 9.30
C HIS A 58 -5.55 0.68 8.16
N CYS A 59 -5.90 -0.29 7.34
CA CYS A 59 -6.78 -0.16 6.19
C CYS A 59 -8.03 -0.99 6.43
N SER A 60 -9.20 -0.37 6.37
CA SER A 60 -10.46 -1.07 6.53
C SER A 60 -11.57 -0.46 5.69
N ALA A 61 -12.43 -1.31 5.15
CA ALA A 61 -13.65 -0.86 4.48
C ALA A 61 -14.74 -1.90 4.63
N SER A 62 -15.99 -1.45 4.69
CA SER A 62 -17.15 -2.32 4.76
C SER A 62 -18.35 -1.72 4.02
N GLY A 63 -19.23 -2.59 3.52
CA GLY A 63 -20.42 -2.19 2.76
C GLY A 63 -21.21 -3.41 2.31
N THR A 64 -22.17 -3.20 1.39
CA THR A 64 -22.87 -4.30 0.70
C THR A 64 -21.90 -5.14 -0.14
N SER A 65 -20.89 -4.48 -0.69
CA SER A 65 -19.62 -5.04 -1.15
C SER A 65 -18.52 -4.10 -0.67
N VAL A 66 -17.27 -4.56 -0.64
CA VAL A 66 -16.14 -3.68 -0.34
C VAL A 66 -16.12 -2.54 -1.38
N PRO A 67 -16.22 -1.26 -0.96
CA PRO A 67 -16.26 -0.15 -1.90
C PRO A 67 -14.96 -0.02 -2.69
N ASN A 68 -15.00 0.76 -3.78
CA ASN A 68 -13.80 1.32 -4.39
C ASN A 68 -13.57 2.73 -3.85
N SER A 69 -12.32 3.16 -3.76
CA SER A 69 -11.81 4.39 -3.15
C SER A 69 -11.78 4.41 -1.62
N ASN A 70 -11.17 3.38 -1.02
CA ASN A 70 -11.04 3.29 0.42
C ASN A 70 -9.77 4.00 0.91
N GLU A 71 -9.90 4.72 2.01
CA GLU A 71 -8.80 5.40 2.68
C GLU A 71 -8.35 4.60 3.90
N CYS A 72 -7.04 4.38 4.02
CA CYS A 72 -6.46 3.84 5.24
C CYS A 72 -6.34 4.93 6.31
N GLN A 73 -6.27 4.53 7.58
CA GLN A 73 -6.15 5.42 8.73
C GLN A 73 -4.76 6.07 8.81
N VAL A 74 -4.50 6.98 7.88
CA VAL A 74 -3.31 7.82 7.79
C VAL A 74 -3.70 9.26 7.58
N ALA A 75 -2.90 10.19 8.07
CA ALA A 75 -3.16 11.60 7.87
C ALA A 75 -3.16 11.95 6.37
N ASN A 76 -4.05 12.87 5.99
CA ASN A 76 -4.10 13.49 4.66
C ASN A 76 -4.32 12.51 3.49
N ARG A 77 -5.07 11.41 3.69
CA ARG A 77 -5.48 10.50 2.61
C ARG A 77 -4.31 9.96 1.76
N ARG A 78 -3.17 9.76 2.42
CA ARG A 78 -1.91 9.38 1.78
C ARG A 78 -1.84 7.94 1.33
N LEU A 79 -2.77 7.10 1.79
CA LEU A 79 -2.80 5.69 1.47
C LEU A 79 -4.23 5.26 1.15
N LEU A 80 -4.39 4.73 -0.06
CA LEU A 80 -5.66 4.31 -0.62
C LEU A 80 -5.58 2.86 -1.06
N PHE A 81 -6.72 2.17 -1.02
CA PHE A 81 -6.87 0.86 -1.64
C PHE A 81 -8.20 0.72 -2.38
N ASP A 82 -8.11 0.10 -3.56
CA ASP A 82 -9.24 -0.16 -4.45
C ASP A 82 -9.26 -1.63 -4.85
N LEU A 83 -10.43 -2.20 -5.16
CA LEU A 83 -10.50 -3.54 -5.74
C LEU A 83 -10.05 -3.51 -7.20
N ARG A 84 -9.23 -4.49 -7.60
CA ARG A 84 -8.87 -4.75 -9.01
C ARG A 84 -9.65 -5.89 -9.64
N GLY A 85 -10.55 -6.50 -8.89
CA GLY A 85 -11.38 -7.61 -9.32
C GLY A 85 -12.46 -7.91 -8.29
N PRO A 86 -13.14 -9.07 -8.41
CA PRO A 86 -14.07 -9.54 -7.39
C PRO A 86 -13.46 -9.56 -5.99
N GLN A 87 -14.22 -9.16 -4.98
CA GLN A 87 -13.73 -9.00 -3.60
C GLN A 87 -13.13 -10.29 -3.02
N ASP A 88 -13.65 -11.45 -3.42
CA ASP A 88 -13.19 -12.79 -3.02
C ASP A 88 -11.81 -13.16 -3.57
N GLN A 89 -11.29 -12.43 -4.57
CA GLN A 89 -9.94 -12.64 -5.08
C GLN A 89 -8.84 -11.95 -4.27
N ALA A 90 -9.22 -11.13 -3.27
CA ALA A 90 -8.28 -10.33 -2.48
C ALA A 90 -7.25 -9.56 -3.33
N TYR A 91 -7.69 -9.01 -4.46
CA TYR A 91 -6.81 -8.32 -5.41
C TYR A 91 -7.06 -6.81 -5.36
N TYR A 92 -6.04 -6.07 -4.94
CA TYR A 92 -6.13 -4.64 -4.65
C TYR A 92 -5.16 -3.81 -5.48
N GLN A 93 -5.55 -2.56 -5.72
CA GLN A 93 -4.66 -1.48 -6.13
C GLN A 93 -4.35 -0.68 -4.88
N ILE A 94 -3.09 -0.68 -4.44
CA ILE A 94 -2.62 0.14 -3.33
C ILE A 94 -1.94 1.38 -3.89
N THR A 95 -2.47 2.55 -3.56
CA THR A 95 -1.88 3.84 -3.92
C THR A 95 -1.34 4.52 -2.68
N HIS A 96 -0.03 4.74 -2.64
CA HIS A 96 0.64 5.37 -1.51
C HIS A 96 1.34 6.65 -1.97
N THR A 97 1.15 7.76 -1.23
CA THR A 97 1.72 9.07 -1.48
C THR A 97 2.46 9.58 -0.25
N TRP A 98 3.72 9.99 -0.41
CA TRP A 98 4.55 10.48 0.69
C TRP A 98 5.35 11.72 0.30
N SER A 99 5.99 12.36 1.27
CA SER A 99 6.85 13.52 1.04
C SER A 99 8.30 13.17 1.30
N CYS A 100 9.20 13.53 0.39
CA CYS A 100 10.64 13.32 0.52
C CYS A 100 11.42 14.41 -0.22
N ASN A 101 12.46 14.95 0.43
CA ASN A 101 13.34 16.01 -0.12
C ASN A 101 12.57 17.19 -0.72
N GLY A 102 11.50 17.64 -0.05
CA GLY A 102 10.65 18.75 -0.51
C GLY A 102 9.73 18.42 -1.70
N GLY A 103 9.78 17.19 -2.23
CA GLY A 103 8.87 16.70 -3.27
C GLY A 103 7.79 15.77 -2.71
N THR A 104 6.71 15.62 -3.46
CA THR A 104 5.68 14.60 -3.23
C THR A 104 5.94 13.42 -4.16
N TRP A 105 5.82 12.21 -3.65
CA TRP A 105 6.07 10.96 -4.37
C TRP A 105 4.84 10.07 -4.28
N MET A 106 4.67 9.19 -5.26
CA MET A 106 3.57 8.25 -5.33
C MET A 106 4.07 6.89 -5.82
N SER A 107 3.46 5.82 -5.31
CA SER A 107 3.54 4.47 -5.88
C SER A 107 2.15 3.90 -6.09
N GLY A 108 2.02 3.02 -7.08
CA GLY A 108 0.78 2.32 -7.39
C GLY A 108 1.07 0.84 -7.58
N ASN A 109 0.61 0.01 -6.65
CA ASN A 109 0.93 -1.40 -6.58
C ASN A 109 -0.31 -2.24 -6.78
N ALA A 110 -0.29 -3.14 -7.76
CA ALA A 110 -1.32 -4.15 -7.89
C ALA A 110 -0.90 -5.36 -7.04
N VAL A 111 -1.65 -5.65 -5.98
CA VAL A 111 -1.29 -6.65 -4.97
C VAL A 111 -2.43 -7.62 -4.78
N LYS A 112 -2.18 -8.88 -5.12
CA LYS A 112 -3.07 -9.98 -4.77
C LYS A 112 -2.56 -10.60 -3.47
N ILE A 113 -3.42 -10.70 -2.47
CA ILE A 113 -3.09 -11.36 -1.21
C ILE A 113 -3.09 -12.87 -1.45
N ASP A 114 -1.94 -13.51 -1.22
CA ASP A 114 -1.77 -14.95 -1.40
C ASP A 114 -0.61 -15.46 -0.51
N PRO A 115 -0.76 -16.62 0.16
CA PRO A 115 -1.94 -17.49 0.19
C PRO A 115 -3.08 -16.93 1.06
N LEU A 116 -4.32 -17.33 0.75
CA LEU A 116 -5.51 -17.07 1.56
C LEU A 116 -5.99 -18.35 2.25
N ASN A 117 -6.26 -18.26 3.55
CA ASN A 117 -6.92 -19.31 4.32
C ASN A 117 -8.38 -18.91 4.53
N CYS A 118 -9.29 -19.55 3.80
CA CYS A 118 -10.73 -19.25 3.86
C CYS A 118 -11.51 -20.35 4.56
N TYR A 119 -12.43 -19.96 5.44
CA TYR A 119 -13.42 -20.85 6.05
C TYR A 119 -14.80 -20.19 6.04
N THR A 120 -15.83 -21.00 6.24
CA THR A 120 -17.21 -20.54 6.32
C THR A 120 -17.67 -20.54 7.77
N GLU A 121 -18.26 -19.43 8.21
CA GLU A 121 -18.85 -19.24 9.51
C GLU A 121 -20.31 -18.78 9.33
N GLY A 122 -21.25 -19.72 9.40
CA GLY A 122 -22.65 -19.46 9.05
C GLY A 122 -22.80 -19.03 7.60
N ASN A 123 -23.31 -17.82 7.37
CA ASN A 123 -23.47 -17.23 6.03
C ASN A 123 -22.26 -16.41 5.58
N ASN A 124 -21.22 -16.32 6.41
CA ASN A 124 -20.03 -15.54 6.13
C ASN A 124 -18.91 -16.45 5.63
N ARG A 125 -18.19 -16.01 4.61
CA ARG A 125 -16.89 -16.54 4.23
C ARG A 125 -15.83 -15.60 4.79
N VAL A 126 -15.01 -16.12 5.69
CA VAL A 126 -13.89 -15.39 6.30
C VAL A 126 -12.61 -15.92 5.69
N CYS A 127 -11.81 -15.02 5.12
CA CYS A 127 -10.50 -15.31 4.54
C CYS A 127 -9.43 -14.51 5.28
N THR A 128 -8.38 -15.17 5.75
CA THR A 128 -7.21 -14.52 6.35
C THR A 128 -5.97 -14.71 5.51
N GLY A 129 -5.01 -13.79 5.61
CA GLY A 129 -3.78 -13.85 4.82
C GLY A 129 -2.63 -13.04 5.41
N GLY A 130 -1.45 -13.24 4.83
CA GLY A 130 -0.23 -12.53 5.20
C GLY A 130 0.49 -13.07 6.45
N PRO A 131 1.61 -12.42 6.86
CA PRO A 131 2.16 -11.22 6.24
C PRO A 131 2.73 -11.48 4.83
N GLN A 132 2.54 -10.53 3.92
CA GLN A 132 3.04 -10.58 2.54
C GLN A 132 3.85 -9.31 2.23
N THR A 133 5.07 -9.51 1.76
CA THR A 133 5.97 -8.42 1.37
C THR A 133 6.09 -8.33 -0.15
N PHE A 134 6.05 -7.12 -0.69
CA PHE A 134 6.21 -6.88 -2.12
C PHE A 134 7.08 -5.64 -2.38
N ALA A 135 7.75 -5.66 -3.54
CA ALA A 135 8.53 -4.52 -4.01
C ALA A 135 7.60 -3.42 -4.53
N PRO A 136 7.94 -2.14 -4.33
CA PRO A 136 7.15 -1.04 -4.85
C PRO A 136 7.20 -0.99 -6.37
N GLN A 137 6.06 -0.63 -6.96
CA GLN A 137 5.84 -0.49 -8.39
C GLN A 137 5.32 0.90 -8.73
N ASN A 138 5.56 1.33 -9.98
CA ASN A 138 5.10 2.62 -10.51
C ASN A 138 5.45 3.81 -9.61
N VAL A 139 6.63 3.76 -8.98
CA VAL A 139 7.14 4.83 -8.12
C VAL A 139 7.50 6.02 -8.99
N ARG A 140 6.94 7.18 -8.67
CA ARG A 140 7.20 8.44 -9.39
C ARG A 140 7.07 9.63 -8.47
N LYS A 141 7.81 10.69 -8.77
CA LYS A 141 7.59 12.01 -8.18
C LYS A 141 6.31 12.61 -8.77
N ILE A 142 5.43 13.15 -7.94
CA ILE A 142 4.29 13.95 -8.39
C ILE A 142 4.81 15.35 -8.69
N CYS A 143 4.63 15.77 -9.93
CA CYS A 143 5.09 17.07 -10.41
C CYS A 143 3.88 17.89 -10.87
N SER A 144 3.90 19.18 -10.53
CA SER A 144 2.86 20.14 -10.93
C SER A 144 2.88 20.44 -12.43
N THR A 145 3.93 19.99 -13.14
CA THR A 145 4.15 20.15 -14.58
C THR A 145 4.45 18.81 -15.23
N PRO A 146 4.08 18.62 -16.52
CA PRO A 146 4.24 17.35 -17.23
C PRO A 146 5.69 16.88 -17.40
N THR A 147 6.67 17.76 -17.23
CA THR A 147 8.10 17.41 -17.19
C THR A 147 8.64 17.49 -15.77
N CYS A 148 8.93 16.30 -15.25
CA CYS A 148 10.00 16.00 -14.31
C CYS A 148 10.95 15.04 -15.04
#